data_AF-A0A2P6GHW5-F1
#
_entry.id   AF-A0A2P6GHW5-F1
#
_cell.length_a   1.000
_cell.length_b   1.000
_cell.length_c   1.000
_cell.angle_alpha   90.00
_cell.angle_beta   90.00
_cell.angle_gamma   90.00
#
_symmetry.space_group_name_H-M   'P 1'
#
loop_
_entity.id
_entity.type
_entity.pdbx_description
1 polymer ?
#
loop_
_entity_poly.entity_id
_entity_poly.type
_entity_poly.pdbx_seq_one_letter_code
_entity_poly.pdbx_strand_id
1 'polypeptide(L)'
;MSEINAEVVLHTLELRNDIPFFTNELGFKMDMIYPADDPTTAVFSGYGLRIRIERGVDLAPGKIRILCKEPKKFANGKNLITAPNGTIIEIDTLNPPLILPTTKHSFVVRKLADQAPWVIGRAGMHYRDLIPNRLGGSIIASHIRIPDGGPVPDTVHYHTVGFQLIFCYRGWVDLVYEDQGEPFRLFAGNCVIQPPEIRHKVLYASENIEVIEIGVPAEHVTTIDHNMELPNGPPNPKRSFQGQKFVHFKSEEASWKDFRLPGFVSKDTLISHNTKYVAGVEVIKSNGKRARESTHTSDILFNFVMEGTMTLEGEGKEPYSLVPGDAFVIPPNMKTKYTDISSDLELLEVSLPGKFDTHLI
;
A
#
# COMPACT_ATOMS: atom_id res chain seq x y z
N MET A 1 -35.81 -8.70 -8.58
CA MET A 1 -35.45 -8.56 -7.16
C MET A 1 -36.53 -7.73 -6.51
N SER A 2 -37.01 -8.12 -5.31
CA SER A 2 -37.89 -7.27 -4.52
C SER A 2 -37.19 -5.94 -4.23
N GLU A 3 -37.93 -4.83 -4.24
CA GLU A 3 -37.40 -3.55 -3.80
C GLU A 3 -37.12 -3.63 -2.29
N ILE A 4 -35.84 -3.54 -1.91
CA ILE A 4 -35.38 -3.65 -0.52
C ILE A 4 -34.62 -2.37 -0.19
N ASN A 5 -35.04 -1.69 0.87
CA ASN A 5 -34.40 -0.49 1.40
C ASN A 5 -33.99 -0.72 2.86
N ALA A 6 -32.84 -0.19 3.27
CA ALA A 6 -32.40 -0.12 4.66
C ALA A 6 -32.36 1.35 5.10
N GLU A 7 -32.57 1.60 6.39
CA GLU A 7 -32.54 2.95 6.96
C GLU A 7 -31.89 2.97 8.34
N VAL A 8 -31.17 4.06 8.63
CA VAL A 8 -30.62 4.35 9.97
C VAL A 8 -31.66 5.11 10.77
N VAL A 9 -32.08 4.58 11.91
CA VAL A 9 -33.06 5.24 12.79
C VAL A 9 -32.34 6.15 13.78
N LEU A 10 -32.76 7.41 13.84
CA LEU A 10 -32.29 8.41 14.80
C LEU A 10 -33.49 8.92 15.60
N HIS A 11 -33.31 9.07 16.93
CA HIS A 11 -34.35 9.66 17.77
C HIS A 11 -34.53 11.15 17.46
N THR A 12 -35.67 11.70 17.88
CA THR A 12 -35.87 13.15 18.04
C THR A 12 -36.89 13.42 19.15
N LEU A 13 -36.77 14.60 19.76
CA LEU A 13 -37.80 15.17 20.63
C LEU A 13 -38.74 16.13 19.88
N GLU A 14 -38.24 16.80 18.83
CA GLU A 14 -38.97 17.80 18.05
C GLU A 14 -38.53 17.76 16.58
N LEU A 15 -39.28 17.00 15.77
CA LEU A 15 -38.97 16.76 14.36
C LEU A 15 -38.93 18.05 13.53
N ARG A 16 -39.70 19.08 13.90
CA ARG A 16 -39.74 20.36 13.17
C ARG A 16 -38.39 21.08 13.18
N ASN A 17 -37.56 20.83 14.19
CA ASN A 17 -36.22 21.40 14.28
C ASN A 17 -35.24 20.63 13.39
N ASP A 18 -35.39 19.31 13.28
CA ASP A 18 -34.49 18.47 12.49
C ASP A 18 -34.71 18.62 10.98
N ILE A 19 -35.95 18.77 10.52
CA ILE A 19 -36.26 18.90 9.08
C ILE A 19 -35.40 19.96 8.38
N PRO A 20 -35.40 21.25 8.78
CA PRO A 20 -34.60 22.27 8.11
C PRO A 20 -33.09 22.03 8.25
N PHE A 21 -32.65 21.40 9.34
CA PHE A 21 -31.25 21.03 9.50
C PHE A 21 -30.81 19.98 8.47
N PHE A 22 -31.55 18.86 8.37
CA PHE A 22 -31.21 17.80 7.42
C PHE A 22 -31.42 18.22 5.97
N THR A 23 -32.45 19.02 5.66
CA THR A 23 -32.69 19.47 4.27
C THR A 23 -31.84 20.67 3.86
N ASN A 24 -31.87 21.76 4.62
CA ASN A 24 -31.31 23.03 4.15
C ASN A 24 -29.84 23.16 4.51
N GLU A 25 -29.43 22.77 5.71
CA GLU A 25 -28.04 22.86 6.15
C GLU A 25 -27.19 21.70 5.60
N LEU A 26 -27.72 20.47 5.68
CA LEU A 26 -27.00 19.28 5.23
C LEU A 26 -27.34 18.86 3.81
N GLY A 27 -28.39 19.38 3.17
CA GLY A 27 -28.70 19.08 1.76
C GLY A 27 -29.33 17.71 1.50
N PHE A 28 -29.80 16.99 2.52
CA PHE A 28 -30.54 15.75 2.31
C PHE A 28 -31.89 16.03 1.64
N LYS A 29 -32.32 15.09 0.79
CA LYS A 29 -33.67 15.11 0.23
C LYS A 29 -34.63 14.41 1.18
N MET A 30 -35.75 15.05 1.51
CA MET A 30 -36.83 14.38 2.24
C MET A 30 -37.61 13.49 1.26
N ASP A 31 -37.70 12.20 1.57
CA ASP A 31 -38.41 11.21 0.75
C ASP A 31 -39.81 10.91 1.28
N MET A 32 -40.00 10.97 2.60
CA MET A 32 -41.25 10.61 3.26
C MET A 32 -41.41 11.41 4.56
N ILE A 33 -42.66 11.75 4.91
CA ILE A 33 -43.05 12.32 6.19
C ILE A 33 -44.39 11.73 6.62
N TYR A 34 -44.55 11.38 7.91
CA TYR A 34 -45.75 10.75 8.43
C TYR A 34 -45.93 10.99 9.95
N PRO A 35 -47.17 11.06 10.47
CA PRO A 35 -48.40 11.31 9.71
C PRO A 35 -48.44 12.74 9.13
N ALA A 36 -49.36 13.03 8.21
CA ALA A 36 -49.36 14.30 7.49
C ALA A 36 -49.83 15.50 8.33
N ASP A 37 -50.65 15.25 9.35
CA ASP A 37 -51.28 16.23 10.24
C ASP A 37 -50.46 16.54 11.50
N ASP A 38 -49.80 15.53 12.09
CA ASP A 38 -48.82 15.69 13.17
C ASP A 38 -47.56 14.83 12.95
N PRO A 39 -46.63 15.25 12.06
CA PRO A 39 -45.46 14.45 11.72
C PRO A 39 -44.63 13.98 12.90
N THR A 40 -44.56 12.67 13.13
CA THR A 40 -43.70 12.01 14.13
C THR A 40 -42.46 11.40 13.49
N THR A 41 -42.47 11.26 12.18
CA THR A 41 -41.44 10.57 11.40
C THR A 41 -41.16 11.33 10.12
N ALA A 42 -39.88 11.51 9.79
CA ALA A 42 -39.46 11.87 8.45
C ALA A 42 -38.31 10.97 8.00
N VAL A 43 -38.25 10.67 6.71
CA VAL A 43 -37.17 9.88 6.13
C VAL A 43 -36.50 10.67 5.01
N PHE A 44 -35.17 10.67 5.06
CA PHE A 44 -34.31 11.45 4.19
C PHE A 44 -33.33 10.55 3.45
N SER A 45 -32.93 10.94 2.24
CA SER A 45 -31.86 10.31 1.48
C SER A 45 -30.83 11.33 1.00
N GLY A 46 -29.57 10.93 1.02
CA GLY A 46 -28.44 11.77 0.63
C GLY A 46 -27.11 11.10 0.93
N TYR A 47 -26.10 11.37 0.09
CA TYR A 47 -24.71 10.93 0.33
C TYR A 47 -24.54 9.41 0.54
N GLY A 48 -25.41 8.59 -0.08
CA GLY A 48 -25.41 7.13 0.09
C GLY A 48 -26.06 6.63 1.38
N LEU A 49 -26.68 7.50 2.17
CA LEU A 49 -27.42 7.15 3.38
C LEU A 49 -28.92 7.38 3.20
N ARG A 50 -29.69 6.52 3.88
CA ARG A 50 -31.11 6.69 4.14
C ARG A 50 -31.32 6.79 5.66
N ILE A 51 -31.93 7.88 6.11
CA ILE A 51 -32.03 8.23 7.53
C ILE A 51 -33.50 8.42 7.89
N ARG A 52 -33.98 7.68 8.89
CA ARG A 52 -35.29 7.83 9.51
C ARG A 52 -35.15 8.57 10.83
N ILE A 53 -35.74 9.75 10.92
CA ILE A 53 -35.84 10.49 12.18
C ILE A 53 -37.22 10.24 12.77
N GLU A 54 -37.27 9.74 14.00
CA GLU A 54 -38.49 9.28 14.63
C GLU A 54 -38.64 9.77 16.07
N ARG A 55 -39.81 10.31 16.39
CA ARG A 55 -40.15 10.85 17.70
C ARG A 55 -40.54 9.71 18.65
N GLY A 56 -39.98 9.73 19.86
CA GLY A 56 -40.35 8.79 20.93
C GLY A 56 -39.68 7.41 20.88
N VAL A 57 -38.63 7.24 20.06
CA VAL A 57 -37.78 6.04 20.11
C VAL A 57 -36.67 6.21 21.16
N ASP A 58 -36.44 5.17 21.95
CA ASP A 58 -35.37 5.13 22.96
C ASP A 58 -34.05 4.73 22.31
N LEU A 59 -33.38 5.70 21.69
CA LEU A 59 -32.09 5.53 21.04
C LEU A 59 -31.14 6.68 21.42
N ALA A 60 -29.87 6.37 21.65
CA ALA A 60 -28.85 7.40 21.77
C ALA A 60 -28.68 8.18 20.45
N PRO A 61 -28.28 9.46 20.48
CA PRO A 61 -27.93 10.17 19.26
C PRO A 61 -26.80 9.47 18.49
N GLY A 62 -26.93 9.43 17.17
CA GLY A 62 -25.93 8.80 16.30
C GLY A 62 -24.74 9.71 15.97
N LYS A 63 -23.79 9.16 15.20
CA LYS A 63 -22.76 9.94 14.49
C LYS A 63 -22.86 9.66 13.00
N ILE A 64 -22.99 10.70 12.19
CA ILE A 64 -22.92 10.64 10.73
C ILE A 64 -21.61 11.32 10.31
N ARG A 65 -20.81 10.62 9.51
CA ARG A 65 -19.62 11.20 8.88
C ARG A 65 -19.92 11.50 7.42
N ILE A 66 -19.88 12.78 7.05
CA ILE A 66 -20.09 13.26 5.67
C ILE A 66 -18.73 13.58 5.07
N LEU A 67 -18.40 12.88 4.00
CA LEU A 67 -17.14 13.00 3.30
C LEU A 67 -17.33 13.78 1.99
N CYS A 68 -16.68 14.93 1.84
CA CYS A 68 -16.89 15.80 0.67
C CYS A 68 -15.58 16.40 0.12
N LYS A 69 -15.57 16.78 -1.16
CA LYS A 69 -14.36 17.32 -1.81
C LYS A 69 -13.91 18.67 -1.26
N GLU A 70 -14.88 19.50 -0.83
CA GLU A 70 -14.62 20.85 -0.32
C GLU A 70 -15.33 21.08 1.02
N PRO A 71 -14.83 20.49 2.14
CA PRO A 71 -15.46 20.60 3.47
C PRO A 71 -15.77 22.04 3.89
N LYS A 72 -14.89 22.97 3.54
CA LYS A 72 -15.05 24.40 3.87
C LYS A 72 -16.25 25.08 3.19
N LYS A 73 -16.78 24.50 2.09
CA LYS A 73 -17.96 25.00 1.38
C LYS A 73 -19.25 24.31 1.80
N PHE A 74 -19.16 23.23 2.59
CA PHE A 74 -20.30 22.46 3.06
C PHE A 74 -20.66 22.87 4.49
N ALA A 75 -21.97 22.96 4.80
CA ALA A 75 -22.51 23.29 6.13
C ALA A 75 -21.77 24.44 6.85
N ASN A 76 -21.59 25.57 6.15
CA ASN A 76 -20.88 26.77 6.63
C ASN A 76 -19.41 26.54 7.06
N GLY A 77 -18.78 25.49 6.53
CA GLY A 77 -17.36 25.19 6.75
C GLY A 77 -17.03 24.65 8.14
N LYS A 78 -18.03 24.19 8.91
CA LYS A 78 -17.81 23.53 10.20
C LYS A 78 -17.42 22.07 9.98
N ASN A 79 -16.44 21.58 10.74
CA ASN A 79 -16.01 20.17 10.68
C ASN A 79 -16.79 19.26 11.64
N LEU A 80 -17.43 19.84 12.66
CA LEU A 80 -18.24 19.13 13.63
C LEU A 80 -19.47 19.96 13.95
N ILE A 81 -20.66 19.37 13.79
CA ILE A 81 -21.95 20.02 14.01
C ILE A 81 -22.82 19.06 14.82
N THR A 82 -23.56 19.57 15.80
CA THR A 82 -24.56 18.80 16.52
C THR A 82 -25.93 19.16 15.95
N ALA A 83 -26.64 18.16 15.43
CA ALA A 83 -28.02 18.29 14.98
C ALA A 83 -28.96 18.59 16.16
N PRO A 84 -30.16 19.15 15.94
CA PRO A 84 -31.13 19.41 17.01
C PRO A 84 -31.50 18.17 17.83
N ASN A 85 -31.61 17.00 17.18
CA ASN A 85 -31.78 15.71 17.86
C ASN A 85 -30.51 15.14 18.54
N GLY A 86 -29.44 15.93 18.65
CA GLY A 86 -28.18 15.52 19.27
C GLY A 86 -27.25 14.69 18.39
N THR A 87 -27.65 14.32 17.17
CA THR A 87 -26.80 13.54 16.25
C THR A 87 -25.55 14.35 15.91
N ILE A 88 -24.38 13.71 16.02
CA ILE A 88 -23.10 14.35 15.68
C ILE A 88 -22.86 14.20 14.19
N ILE A 89 -22.68 15.33 13.49
CA ILE A 89 -22.30 15.38 12.09
C ILE A 89 -20.81 15.76 12.03
N GLU A 90 -19.98 14.82 11.60
CA GLU A 90 -18.56 15.05 11.33
C GLU A 90 -18.38 15.24 9.83
N ILE A 91 -17.80 16.37 9.43
CA ILE A 91 -17.56 16.71 8.03
C ILE A 91 -16.07 16.65 7.78
N ASP A 92 -15.67 15.84 6.81
CA ASP A 92 -14.27 15.63 6.48
C ASP A 92 -14.08 15.51 4.96
N THR A 93 -12.81 15.48 4.54
CA THR A 93 -12.43 15.42 3.12
C THR A 93 -12.72 14.05 2.55
N LEU A 94 -13.34 14.00 1.36
CA LEU A 94 -13.68 12.75 0.68
C LEU A 94 -12.48 11.87 0.37
N ASN A 95 -11.43 12.48 -0.16
CA ASN A 95 -10.17 11.83 -0.47
C ASN A 95 -9.08 12.59 0.28
N PRO A 96 -8.72 12.19 1.52
CA PRO A 96 -7.65 12.84 2.24
C PRO A 96 -6.35 12.75 1.42
N PRO A 97 -5.49 13.79 1.45
CA PRO A 97 -4.22 13.74 0.74
C PRO A 97 -3.35 12.61 1.29
N LEU A 98 -2.57 11.98 0.42
CA LEU A 98 -1.54 11.04 0.84
C LEU A 98 -0.54 11.76 1.77
N ILE A 99 -0.39 11.27 2.98
CA ILE A 99 0.59 11.78 3.94
C ILE A 99 1.80 10.84 3.93
N LEU A 100 2.98 11.38 3.63
CA LEU A 100 4.24 10.66 3.72
C LEU A 100 4.93 11.01 5.04
N PRO A 101 5.05 10.07 6.00
CA PRO A 101 5.79 10.31 7.22
C PRO A 101 7.27 10.60 6.93
N THR A 102 7.89 11.46 7.73
CA THR A 102 9.34 11.66 7.69
C THR A 102 10.05 10.38 8.09
N THR A 103 10.97 9.91 7.25
CA THR A 103 11.79 8.72 7.50
C THR A 103 12.62 8.90 8.78
N LYS A 104 12.51 7.95 9.70
CA LYS A 104 13.37 7.82 10.87
C LYS A 104 14.50 6.85 10.54
N HIS A 105 15.65 7.39 10.13
CA HIS A 105 16.81 6.59 9.74
C HIS A 105 17.27 5.66 10.86
N SER A 106 17.43 4.38 10.51
CA SER A 106 17.83 3.34 11.45
C SER A 106 18.59 2.24 10.72
N PHE A 107 19.63 1.70 11.35
CA PHE A 107 20.25 0.45 10.92
C PHE A 107 19.43 -0.71 11.44
N VAL A 108 18.81 -1.46 10.51
CA VAL A 108 17.90 -2.57 10.83
C VAL A 108 18.46 -3.83 10.20
N VAL A 109 18.52 -4.92 10.97
CA VAL A 109 18.75 -6.26 10.46
C VAL A 109 17.61 -7.14 10.97
N ARG A 110 17.01 -7.90 10.07
CA ARG A 110 15.86 -8.75 10.34
C ARG A 110 16.16 -10.16 9.85
N LYS A 111 16.51 -11.07 10.77
CA LYS A 111 16.82 -12.44 10.40
C LYS A 111 15.55 -13.27 10.28
N LEU A 112 15.55 -14.23 9.37
CA LEU A 112 14.51 -15.26 9.28
C LEU A 112 14.55 -16.18 10.51
N ALA A 113 15.76 -16.48 10.99
CA ALA A 113 15.99 -17.33 12.17
C ALA A 113 15.44 -16.73 13.48
N ASP A 114 15.12 -15.44 13.53
CA ASP A 114 14.57 -14.77 14.72
C ASP A 114 13.16 -15.27 15.09
N GLN A 115 12.62 -16.29 14.39
CA GLN A 115 11.31 -16.91 14.59
C GLN A 115 10.17 -15.90 14.74
N ALA A 116 10.30 -14.75 14.08
CA ALA A 116 9.22 -13.77 14.04
C ALA A 116 7.96 -14.47 13.53
N PRO A 117 6.86 -14.47 14.29
CA PRO A 117 5.68 -15.22 13.91
C PRO A 117 5.18 -14.70 12.57
N TRP A 118 4.97 -15.62 11.63
CA TRP A 118 4.19 -15.32 10.45
C TRP A 118 2.79 -14.93 10.91
N VAL A 119 2.36 -13.74 10.52
CA VAL A 119 0.99 -13.30 10.79
C VAL A 119 0.11 -13.88 9.69
N ILE A 120 -0.85 -14.72 10.06
CA ILE A 120 -1.87 -15.20 9.13
C ILE A 120 -2.80 -14.02 8.83
N GLY A 121 -2.73 -13.50 7.61
CA GLY A 121 -3.59 -12.44 7.13
C GLY A 121 -4.82 -12.99 6.41
N ARG A 122 -5.33 -12.21 5.44
CA ARG A 122 -6.51 -12.59 4.64
C ARG A 122 -6.17 -13.71 3.67
N ALA A 123 -7.18 -14.51 3.29
CA ALA A 123 -7.08 -15.53 2.23
C ALA A 123 -5.93 -16.56 2.41
N GLY A 124 -5.54 -16.88 3.64
CA GLY A 124 -4.46 -17.84 3.91
C GLY A 124 -3.04 -17.31 3.65
N MET A 125 -2.89 -16.02 3.38
CA MET A 125 -1.59 -15.39 3.16
C MET A 125 -0.85 -15.21 4.48
N HIS A 126 0.43 -15.57 4.52
CA HIS A 126 1.31 -15.40 5.66
C HIS A 126 2.20 -14.17 5.45
N TYR A 127 2.24 -13.26 6.41
CA TYR A 127 3.01 -12.02 6.34
C TYR A 127 4.14 -12.00 7.37
N ARG A 128 5.31 -11.54 6.97
CA ARG A 128 6.44 -11.23 7.85
C ARG A 128 6.98 -9.83 7.54
N ASP A 129 6.91 -8.95 8.53
CA ASP A 129 7.46 -7.60 8.47
C ASP A 129 9.00 -7.64 8.49
N LEU A 130 9.62 -7.05 7.47
CA LEU A 130 11.06 -7.00 7.24
C LEU A 130 11.71 -5.75 7.83
N ILE A 131 10.91 -4.74 8.20
CA ILE A 131 11.36 -3.50 8.82
C ILE A 131 10.40 -3.20 9.99
N PRO A 132 10.56 -3.86 11.15
CA PRO A 132 9.55 -3.78 12.23
C PRO A 132 9.25 -2.36 12.75
N ASN A 133 10.22 -1.45 12.70
CA ASN A 133 10.04 -0.05 13.10
C ASN A 133 9.47 0.83 11.97
N ARG A 134 9.32 0.27 10.77
CA ARG A 134 8.79 0.88 9.54
C ARG A 134 9.43 2.22 9.18
N LEU A 135 10.65 2.44 9.69
CA LEU A 135 11.37 3.72 9.67
C LEU A 135 10.48 4.92 10.06
N GLY A 136 9.66 4.76 11.11
CA GLY A 136 8.73 5.80 11.55
C GLY A 136 7.45 5.90 10.71
N GLY A 137 7.09 4.85 9.99
CA GLY A 137 5.89 4.76 9.15
C GLY A 137 6.12 5.12 7.68
N SER A 138 7.34 5.47 7.28
CA SER A 138 7.63 5.87 5.90
C SER A 138 7.65 4.70 4.91
N ILE A 139 7.87 3.47 5.38
CA ILE A 139 7.93 2.28 4.51
C ILE A 139 7.44 1.02 5.24
N ILE A 140 6.76 0.15 4.50
CA ILE A 140 6.58 -1.25 4.86
C ILE A 140 7.29 -2.13 3.85
N ALA A 141 7.98 -3.16 4.34
CA ALA A 141 8.54 -4.22 3.52
C ALA A 141 8.05 -5.56 4.08
N SER A 142 7.33 -6.31 3.27
CA SER A 142 6.66 -7.54 3.68
C SER A 142 7.23 -8.71 2.89
N HIS A 143 7.64 -9.76 3.59
CA HIS A 143 7.78 -11.08 2.98
C HIS A 143 6.44 -11.80 3.13
N ILE A 144 5.81 -12.12 2.01
CA ILE A 144 4.48 -12.73 1.95
C ILE A 144 4.62 -14.14 1.36
N ARG A 145 3.98 -15.13 1.98
CA ARG A 145 3.90 -16.49 1.47
C ARG A 145 2.45 -16.96 1.33
N ILE A 146 2.15 -17.72 0.29
CA ILE A 146 0.89 -18.45 0.13
C ILE A 146 1.21 -19.95 0.09
N PRO A 147 1.00 -20.70 1.18
CA PRO A 147 1.37 -22.11 1.24
C PRO A 147 0.61 -22.96 0.22
N ASP A 148 -0.71 -22.86 0.17
CA ASP A 148 -1.55 -23.81 -0.58
C ASP A 148 -1.65 -23.49 -2.09
N GLY A 149 -1.44 -22.23 -2.47
CA GLY A 149 -1.63 -21.75 -3.85
C GLY A 149 -3.08 -21.86 -4.34
N GLY A 150 -3.26 -21.87 -5.66
CA GLY A 150 -4.56 -21.97 -6.31
C GLY A 150 -5.21 -20.61 -6.63
N PRO A 151 -6.53 -20.57 -6.85
CA PRO A 151 -7.26 -19.32 -7.09
C PRO A 151 -7.19 -18.41 -5.88
N VAL A 152 -6.88 -17.13 -6.10
CA VAL A 152 -6.83 -16.12 -5.02
C VAL A 152 -8.19 -15.41 -4.98
N PRO A 153 -8.91 -15.38 -3.83
CA PRO A 153 -10.21 -14.74 -3.70
C PRO A 153 -10.07 -13.21 -3.59
N ASP A 154 -9.49 -12.60 -4.61
CA ASP A 154 -9.24 -11.16 -4.68
C ASP A 154 -10.32 -10.44 -5.50
N THR A 155 -10.52 -9.17 -5.19
CA THR A 155 -11.44 -8.26 -5.87
C THR A 155 -10.66 -7.11 -6.49
N VAL A 156 -11.15 -6.53 -7.57
CA VAL A 156 -10.47 -5.38 -8.18
C VAL A 156 -10.33 -4.27 -7.14
N HIS A 157 -9.09 -3.85 -6.89
CA HIS A 157 -8.78 -2.84 -5.89
C HIS A 157 -7.57 -2.01 -6.32
N TYR A 158 -7.33 -0.94 -5.57
CA TYR A 158 -6.15 -0.10 -5.74
C TYR A 158 -5.71 0.48 -4.40
N HIS A 159 -4.46 0.97 -4.35
CA HIS A 159 -3.90 1.58 -3.16
C HIS A 159 -3.61 3.07 -3.37
N THR A 160 -3.94 3.88 -2.36
CA THR A 160 -3.51 5.29 -2.29
C THR A 160 -2.13 5.32 -1.65
N VAL A 161 -1.10 5.18 -2.48
CA VAL A 161 0.33 5.07 -2.09
C VAL A 161 1.19 6.00 -2.94
N GLY A 162 2.40 6.29 -2.46
CA GLY A 162 3.43 6.98 -3.22
C GLY A 162 4.28 6.02 -4.05
N PHE A 163 4.42 4.76 -3.62
CA PHE A 163 5.14 3.71 -4.35
C PHE A 163 4.71 2.33 -3.84
N GLN A 164 4.61 1.36 -4.75
CA GLN A 164 4.40 -0.04 -4.39
C GLN A 164 5.11 -0.97 -5.38
N LEU A 165 5.79 -1.99 -4.85
CA LEU A 165 6.53 -3.00 -5.60
C LEU A 165 6.03 -4.38 -5.17
N ILE A 166 5.84 -5.28 -6.14
CA ILE A 166 5.75 -6.72 -5.92
C ILE A 166 6.91 -7.38 -6.65
N PHE A 167 7.82 -8.00 -5.89
CA PHE A 167 8.90 -8.82 -6.42
C PHE A 167 8.60 -10.29 -6.12
N CYS A 168 8.52 -11.14 -7.15
CA CYS A 168 8.29 -12.56 -6.97
C CYS A 168 9.60 -13.23 -6.56
N TYR A 169 9.71 -13.68 -5.31
CA TYR A 169 10.91 -14.32 -4.79
C TYR A 169 10.96 -15.80 -5.17
N ARG A 170 9.86 -16.55 -4.98
CA ARG A 170 9.74 -17.97 -5.34
C ARG A 170 8.37 -18.27 -5.92
N GLY A 171 8.29 -19.27 -6.80
CA GLY A 171 7.02 -19.68 -7.40
C GLY A 171 6.55 -18.73 -8.51
N TRP A 172 5.23 -18.56 -8.63
CA TRP A 172 4.61 -17.65 -9.60
C TRP A 172 3.22 -17.18 -9.17
N VAL A 173 2.80 -16.01 -9.68
CA VAL A 173 1.46 -15.45 -9.48
C VAL A 173 0.89 -14.94 -10.81
N ASP A 174 -0.39 -15.21 -11.08
CA ASP A 174 -1.12 -14.65 -12.21
C ASP A 174 -1.82 -13.36 -11.78
N LEU A 175 -1.58 -12.27 -12.51
CA LEU A 175 -2.01 -10.93 -12.18
C LEU A 175 -2.71 -10.28 -13.37
N VAL A 176 -3.64 -9.36 -13.09
CA VAL A 176 -4.22 -8.47 -14.09
C VAL A 176 -4.23 -7.03 -13.59
N TYR A 177 -3.86 -6.10 -14.47
CA TYR A 177 -3.70 -4.69 -14.16
C TYR A 177 -4.44 -3.81 -15.16
N GLU A 178 -4.98 -2.70 -14.67
CA GLU A 178 -5.62 -1.66 -15.46
C GLU A 178 -4.72 -1.20 -16.61
N ASP A 179 -5.30 -1.19 -17.82
CA ASP A 179 -4.67 -0.78 -19.07
C ASP A 179 -3.48 -1.64 -19.53
N GLN A 180 -3.16 -2.77 -18.87
CA GLN A 180 -2.01 -3.61 -19.24
C GLN A 180 -2.38 -4.79 -20.16
N GLY A 181 -3.67 -4.95 -20.46
CA GLY A 181 -4.19 -6.03 -21.31
C GLY A 181 -4.48 -7.30 -20.54
N GLU A 182 -4.34 -8.44 -21.23
CA GLU A 182 -4.67 -9.75 -20.68
C GLU A 182 -3.86 -10.08 -19.41
N PRO A 183 -4.41 -10.90 -18.50
CA PRO A 183 -3.67 -11.39 -17.36
C PRO A 183 -2.34 -12.04 -17.77
N PHE A 184 -1.32 -11.88 -16.93
CA PHE A 184 -0.01 -12.47 -17.15
C PHE A 184 0.53 -13.11 -15.88
N ARG A 185 1.49 -14.01 -16.06
CA ARG A 185 2.20 -14.67 -14.97
C ARG A 185 3.48 -13.93 -14.60
N LEU A 186 3.63 -13.59 -13.33
CA LEU A 186 4.87 -13.10 -12.74
C LEU A 186 5.63 -14.28 -12.12
N PHE A 187 6.82 -14.58 -12.65
CA PHE A 187 7.68 -15.67 -12.19
C PHE A 187 8.73 -15.20 -11.18
N ALA A 188 9.31 -16.14 -10.42
CA ALA A 188 10.44 -15.86 -9.53
C ALA A 188 11.57 -15.07 -10.24
N GLY A 189 12.08 -14.04 -9.58
CA GLY A 189 13.06 -13.08 -10.11
C GLY A 189 12.45 -11.90 -10.87
N ASN A 190 11.16 -11.95 -11.21
CA ASN A 190 10.46 -10.90 -11.92
C ASN A 190 9.74 -9.98 -10.93
N CYS A 191 9.47 -8.74 -11.34
CA CYS A 191 8.74 -7.80 -10.50
C CYS A 191 7.81 -6.88 -11.29
N VAL A 192 6.86 -6.31 -10.56
CA VAL A 192 6.00 -5.23 -11.04
C VAL A 192 6.00 -4.07 -10.06
N ILE A 193 6.00 -2.85 -10.60
CA ILE A 193 5.57 -1.66 -9.86
C ILE A 193 4.06 -1.59 -10.01
N GLN A 194 3.36 -1.30 -8.92
CA GLN A 194 1.95 -0.97 -8.91
C GLN A 194 1.86 0.54 -8.70
N PRO A 195 1.77 1.35 -9.78
CA PRO A 195 1.71 2.80 -9.64
C PRO A 195 0.54 3.25 -8.77
N PRO A 196 0.58 4.47 -8.20
CA PRO A 196 -0.49 5.00 -7.37
C PRO A 196 -1.86 4.84 -8.02
N GLU A 197 -2.78 4.20 -7.30
CA GLU A 197 -4.16 3.97 -7.70
C GLU A 197 -4.41 3.15 -8.98
N ILE A 198 -3.42 2.37 -9.44
CA ILE A 198 -3.66 1.38 -10.51
C ILE A 198 -4.62 0.30 -10.02
N ARG A 199 -5.73 0.06 -10.74
CA ARG A 199 -6.59 -1.08 -10.42
C ARG A 199 -5.90 -2.38 -10.79
N HIS A 200 -6.00 -3.35 -9.90
CA HIS A 200 -5.41 -4.65 -10.13
C HIS A 200 -6.13 -5.74 -9.35
N LYS A 201 -5.81 -6.99 -9.71
CA LYS A 201 -6.33 -8.18 -9.06
C LYS A 201 -5.34 -9.34 -9.22
N VAL A 202 -5.17 -10.10 -8.14
CA VAL A 202 -4.48 -11.40 -8.15
C VAL A 202 -5.48 -12.50 -8.54
N LEU A 203 -5.11 -13.34 -9.50
CA LEU A 203 -5.99 -14.40 -10.02
C LEU A 203 -5.64 -15.77 -9.45
N TYR A 204 -4.37 -16.15 -9.57
CA TYR A 204 -3.88 -17.46 -9.15
C TYR A 204 -2.48 -17.34 -8.57
N ALA A 205 -2.14 -18.25 -7.67
CA ALA A 205 -0.81 -18.37 -7.09
C ALA A 205 -0.33 -19.82 -7.18
N SER A 206 0.97 -20.01 -7.34
CA SER A 206 1.59 -21.33 -7.16
C SER A 206 1.54 -21.75 -5.70
N GLU A 207 1.60 -23.06 -5.45
CA GLU A 207 1.89 -23.57 -4.11
C GLU A 207 3.23 -23.00 -3.61
N ASN A 208 3.28 -22.61 -2.33
CA ASN A 208 4.45 -22.04 -1.67
C ASN A 208 5.08 -20.83 -2.38
N ILE A 209 4.30 -20.01 -3.10
CA ILE A 209 4.82 -18.73 -3.60
C ILE A 209 5.30 -17.87 -2.44
N GLU A 210 6.43 -17.20 -2.66
CA GLU A 210 6.99 -16.17 -1.79
C GLU A 210 7.14 -14.87 -2.61
N VAL A 211 6.63 -13.75 -2.10
CA VAL A 211 6.81 -12.41 -2.71
C VAL A 211 7.34 -11.43 -1.68
N ILE A 212 8.16 -10.48 -2.16
CA ILE A 212 8.57 -9.30 -1.39
C ILE A 212 7.72 -8.13 -1.88
N GLU A 213 6.92 -7.59 -0.97
CA GLU A 213 6.13 -6.39 -1.21
C GLU A 213 6.77 -5.20 -0.51
N ILE A 214 6.92 -4.08 -1.23
CA ILE A 214 7.32 -2.79 -0.64
C ILE A 214 6.17 -1.81 -0.83
N GLY A 215 5.79 -1.10 0.22
CA GLY A 215 4.76 -0.05 0.17
C GLY A 215 5.22 1.23 0.87
N VAL A 216 4.93 2.38 0.25
CA VAL A 216 5.25 3.71 0.79
C VAL A 216 4.03 4.61 0.70
N PRO A 217 3.49 5.12 1.82
CA PRO A 217 3.94 4.90 3.20
C PRO A 217 3.55 3.51 3.72
N ALA A 218 3.98 3.19 4.94
CA ALA A 218 3.73 1.90 5.56
C ALA A 218 2.24 1.59 5.78
N GLU A 219 1.45 2.62 6.09
CA GLU A 219 0.00 2.54 6.26
C GLU A 219 -0.67 3.32 5.14
N HIS A 220 -1.49 2.64 4.35
CA HIS A 220 -2.13 3.23 3.19
C HIS A 220 -3.53 2.65 2.98
N VAL A 221 -4.37 3.43 2.31
CA VAL A 221 -5.76 3.04 2.02
C VAL A 221 -5.76 2.03 0.87
N THR A 222 -6.51 0.95 1.04
CA THR A 222 -6.89 0.04 -0.04
C THR A 222 -8.37 0.25 -0.35
N THR A 223 -8.68 0.60 -1.59
CA THR A 223 -10.06 0.83 -2.03
C THR A 223 -10.49 -0.28 -2.98
N ILE A 224 -11.61 -0.91 -2.66
CA ILE A 224 -12.25 -1.92 -3.52
C ILE A 224 -13.08 -1.19 -4.57
N ASP A 225 -12.87 -1.54 -5.84
CA ASP A 225 -13.60 -0.96 -6.96
C ASP A 225 -14.61 -1.98 -7.50
N HIS A 226 -15.84 -1.91 -6.99
CA HIS A 226 -16.91 -2.84 -7.38
C HIS A 226 -17.44 -2.61 -8.80
N ASN A 227 -17.10 -1.49 -9.43
CA ASN A 227 -17.59 -1.14 -10.77
C ASN A 227 -16.59 -1.49 -11.87
N MET A 228 -15.31 -1.59 -11.54
CA MET A 228 -14.24 -1.88 -12.49
C MET A 228 -14.17 -3.39 -12.78
N GLU A 229 -14.12 -3.74 -14.07
CA GLU A 229 -13.81 -5.08 -14.55
C GLU A 229 -12.41 -5.10 -15.17
N LEU A 230 -11.66 -6.18 -14.92
CA LEU A 230 -10.33 -6.40 -15.49
C LEU A 230 -10.29 -7.76 -16.22
N PRO A 231 -9.63 -7.87 -17.38
CA PRO A 231 -8.95 -6.78 -18.09
C PRO A 231 -9.94 -5.75 -18.67
N ASN A 232 -9.55 -4.47 -18.68
CA ASN A 232 -10.35 -3.40 -19.29
C ASN A 232 -9.89 -3.11 -20.73
N GLY A 233 -10.79 -2.59 -21.56
CA GLY A 233 -10.52 -2.34 -22.98
C GLY A 233 -9.63 -1.12 -23.25
N PRO A 234 -9.27 -0.92 -24.52
CA PRO A 234 -8.04 -1.49 -25.08
C PRO A 234 -6.78 -1.17 -24.24
N PRO A 235 -5.74 -2.01 -24.28
CA PRO A 235 -4.53 -1.79 -23.49
C PRO A 235 -3.88 -0.42 -23.77
N ASN A 236 -3.50 0.27 -22.71
CA ASN A 236 -2.67 1.47 -22.74
C ASN A 236 -1.47 1.31 -21.79
N PRO A 237 -0.49 0.46 -22.14
CA PRO A 237 0.67 0.17 -21.28
C PRO A 237 1.59 1.38 -21.05
N LYS A 238 1.37 2.49 -21.79
CA LYS A 238 2.12 3.73 -21.64
C LYS A 238 1.46 4.74 -20.71
N ARG A 239 0.26 4.44 -20.16
CA ARG A 239 -0.44 5.33 -19.21
C ARG A 239 0.48 5.68 -18.05
N SER A 240 0.42 6.95 -17.66
CA SER A 240 1.07 7.42 -16.44
C SER A 240 0.03 7.60 -15.34
N PHE A 241 0.35 7.08 -14.16
CA PHE A 241 -0.43 7.16 -12.94
C PHE A 241 0.35 8.07 -11.98
N GLN A 242 -0.14 9.31 -11.82
CA GLN A 242 0.49 10.31 -10.94
C GLN A 242 2.00 10.48 -11.18
N GLY A 243 2.43 10.42 -12.45
CA GLY A 243 3.83 10.59 -12.85
C GLY A 243 4.66 9.31 -12.93
N GLN A 244 4.12 8.16 -12.51
CA GLN A 244 4.76 6.85 -12.60
C GLN A 244 4.14 6.01 -13.72
N LYS A 245 4.87 5.03 -14.24
CA LYS A 245 4.36 4.05 -15.20
C LYS A 245 4.44 2.64 -14.62
N PHE A 246 3.51 1.80 -15.06
CA PHE A 246 3.61 0.37 -14.79
C PHE A 246 4.87 -0.19 -15.44
N VAL A 247 5.52 -1.13 -14.77
CA VAL A 247 6.67 -1.89 -15.28
C VAL A 247 6.38 -3.34 -14.93
N HIS A 248 6.49 -4.22 -15.92
CA HIS A 248 6.62 -5.65 -15.72
C HIS A 248 8.05 -6.01 -16.11
N PHE A 249 8.91 -6.10 -15.11
CA PHE A 249 10.30 -6.47 -15.29
C PHE A 249 10.43 -7.99 -15.31
N LYS A 250 11.18 -8.50 -16.29
CA LYS A 250 11.52 -9.91 -16.40
C LYS A 250 13.02 -10.10 -16.33
N SER A 251 13.47 -10.91 -15.38
CA SER A 251 14.89 -11.11 -15.12
C SER A 251 15.60 -11.72 -16.32
N GLU A 252 14.98 -12.65 -17.04
CA GLU A 252 15.58 -13.33 -18.19
C GLU A 252 15.86 -12.39 -19.38
N GLU A 253 15.16 -11.26 -19.48
CA GLU A 253 15.32 -10.26 -20.54
C GLU A 253 16.39 -9.20 -20.18
N ALA A 254 16.90 -9.20 -18.94
CA ALA A 254 17.81 -8.20 -18.43
C ALA A 254 19.26 -8.69 -18.34
N SER A 255 20.19 -7.82 -18.77
CA SER A 255 21.63 -8.08 -18.71
C SER A 255 22.25 -7.57 -17.42
N TRP A 256 23.21 -8.33 -16.90
CA TRP A 256 24.07 -7.90 -15.79
C TRP A 256 25.00 -6.76 -16.24
N LYS A 257 25.14 -5.74 -15.39
CA LYS A 257 26.02 -4.59 -15.59
C LYS A 257 26.89 -4.32 -14.36
N ASP A 258 27.91 -3.51 -14.53
CA ASP A 258 28.72 -3.04 -13.40
C ASP A 258 27.84 -2.33 -12.38
N PHE A 259 28.00 -2.71 -11.12
CA PHE A 259 27.29 -2.11 -10.01
C PHE A 259 28.13 -1.03 -9.34
N ARG A 260 27.47 -0.06 -8.69
CA ARG A 260 28.14 1.06 -8.00
C ARG A 260 29.08 0.62 -6.88
N LEU A 261 28.82 -0.53 -6.25
CA LEU A 261 29.73 -1.15 -5.28
C LEU A 261 30.66 -2.15 -5.98
N PRO A 262 31.99 -2.00 -5.85
CA PRO A 262 32.94 -3.01 -6.29
C PRO A 262 32.63 -4.37 -5.66
N GLY A 263 32.91 -5.46 -6.38
CA GLY A 263 32.58 -6.82 -5.93
C GLY A 263 31.24 -7.34 -6.45
N PHE A 264 30.45 -6.48 -7.11
CA PHE A 264 29.10 -6.82 -7.55
C PHE A 264 28.81 -6.43 -8.98
N VAL A 265 27.78 -7.06 -9.54
CA VAL A 265 27.09 -6.68 -10.77
C VAL A 265 25.59 -6.63 -10.50
N SER A 266 24.83 -5.84 -11.24
CA SER A 266 23.38 -5.74 -11.05
C SER A 266 22.56 -5.86 -12.33
N LYS A 267 21.29 -6.23 -12.15
CA LYS A 267 20.22 -6.07 -13.12
C LYS A 267 19.32 -4.92 -12.68
N ASP A 268 19.26 -3.87 -13.49
CA ASP A 268 18.34 -2.75 -13.31
C ASP A 268 16.93 -3.15 -13.78
N THR A 269 15.95 -2.96 -12.92
CA THR A 269 14.53 -3.26 -13.21
C THR A 269 13.83 -2.19 -14.05
N LEU A 270 14.52 -1.08 -14.35
CA LEU A 270 14.01 0.12 -15.01
C LEU A 270 12.98 0.90 -14.19
N ILE A 271 12.75 0.53 -12.93
CA ILE A 271 11.77 1.17 -12.05
C ILE A 271 12.17 2.62 -11.75
N SER A 272 13.45 2.89 -11.51
CA SER A 272 13.95 4.26 -11.25
C SER A 272 13.61 5.21 -12.40
N HIS A 273 13.79 4.77 -13.65
CA HIS A 273 13.42 5.56 -14.81
C HIS A 273 11.90 5.76 -14.92
N ASN A 274 11.12 4.69 -14.78
CA ASN A 274 9.67 4.70 -15.02
C ASN A 274 8.85 5.34 -13.89
N THR A 275 9.45 5.50 -12.71
CA THR A 275 8.83 6.19 -11.57
C THR A 275 9.35 7.61 -11.39
N LYS A 276 10.13 8.15 -12.35
CA LYS A 276 10.81 9.46 -12.25
C LYS A 276 11.65 9.58 -10.97
N TYR A 277 12.41 8.52 -10.67
CA TYR A 277 13.35 8.41 -9.55
C TYR A 277 12.68 8.38 -8.17
N VAL A 278 11.39 8.06 -8.08
CA VAL A 278 10.73 7.80 -6.78
C VAL A 278 11.42 6.65 -6.05
N ALA A 279 11.68 5.54 -6.73
CA ALA A 279 12.39 4.40 -6.16
C ALA A 279 13.28 3.69 -7.18
N GLY A 280 14.40 3.13 -6.72
CA GLY A 280 15.32 2.30 -7.47
C GLY A 280 15.16 0.87 -7.01
N VAL A 281 15.19 -0.09 -7.94
CA VAL A 281 15.11 -1.51 -7.62
C VAL A 281 16.09 -2.24 -8.50
N GLU A 282 17.03 -2.93 -7.89
CA GLU A 282 18.07 -3.69 -8.58
C GLU A 282 18.21 -5.07 -7.94
N VAL A 283 18.46 -6.09 -8.77
CA VAL A 283 18.96 -7.38 -8.27
C VAL A 283 20.47 -7.36 -8.40
N ILE A 284 21.18 -7.62 -7.32
CA ILE A 284 22.65 -7.52 -7.23
C ILE A 284 23.20 -8.90 -6.95
N LYS A 285 24.30 -9.28 -7.61
CA LYS A 285 25.01 -10.51 -7.29
C LYS A 285 26.52 -10.32 -7.19
N SER A 286 27.17 -11.23 -6.49
CA SER A 286 28.64 -11.27 -6.40
C SER A 286 29.27 -11.48 -7.77
N ASN A 287 30.36 -10.76 -8.04
CA ASN A 287 31.24 -11.01 -9.20
C ASN A 287 32.58 -11.65 -8.80
N GLY A 288 32.70 -12.09 -7.55
CA GLY A 288 33.89 -12.74 -6.99
C GLY A 288 35.01 -11.78 -6.58
N LYS A 289 34.92 -10.48 -6.88
CA LYS A 289 35.88 -9.48 -6.38
C LYS A 289 35.51 -9.05 -4.96
N ARG A 290 36.50 -8.53 -4.23
CA ARG A 290 36.30 -8.03 -2.87
C ARG A 290 35.43 -6.77 -2.87
N ALA A 291 34.41 -6.75 -2.01
CA ALA A 291 33.65 -5.55 -1.74
C ALA A 291 34.47 -4.51 -0.97
N ARG A 292 34.19 -3.23 -1.24
CA ARG A 292 34.80 -2.10 -0.54
C ARG A 292 33.85 -1.56 0.51
N GLU A 293 34.43 -0.97 1.55
CA GLU A 293 33.67 -0.18 2.50
C GLU A 293 33.09 1.06 1.79
N SER A 294 31.87 1.44 2.15
CA SER A 294 31.17 2.55 1.50
C SER A 294 30.14 3.20 2.41
N THR A 295 29.71 4.40 2.01
CA THR A 295 28.49 5.07 2.51
C THR A 295 27.57 5.42 1.34
N HIS A 296 26.32 5.78 1.63
CA HIS A 296 25.38 6.26 0.62
C HIS A 296 24.54 7.45 1.11
N THR A 297 23.90 8.17 0.19
CA THR A 297 23.02 9.30 0.51
C THR A 297 21.52 8.98 0.44
N SER A 298 21.13 7.75 0.06
CA SER A 298 19.71 7.34 -0.02
C SER A 298 18.98 7.48 1.32
N ASP A 299 17.74 7.96 1.29
CA ASP A 299 16.89 8.14 2.49
C ASP A 299 16.49 6.78 3.08
N ILE A 300 16.23 5.81 2.20
CA ILE A 300 15.96 4.42 2.55
C ILE A 300 16.75 3.52 1.59
N LEU A 301 17.65 2.70 2.12
CA LEU A 301 18.32 1.63 1.36
C LEU A 301 18.00 0.28 1.99
N PHE A 302 16.99 -0.39 1.45
CA PHE A 302 16.53 -1.70 1.87
C PHE A 302 17.17 -2.80 1.03
N ASN A 303 17.55 -3.90 1.68
CA ASN A 303 18.10 -5.09 1.04
C ASN A 303 17.43 -6.35 1.57
N PHE A 304 17.24 -7.32 0.69
CA PHE A 304 16.76 -8.67 1.03
C PHE A 304 17.70 -9.71 0.42
N VAL A 305 18.15 -10.67 1.24
CA VAL A 305 19.02 -11.75 0.79
C VAL A 305 18.17 -12.81 0.11
N MET A 306 18.36 -12.97 -1.20
CA MET A 306 17.61 -13.94 -2.00
C MET A 306 18.29 -15.30 -2.02
N GLU A 307 19.60 -15.33 -2.23
CA GLU A 307 20.43 -16.53 -2.34
C GLU A 307 21.81 -16.28 -1.73
N GLY A 308 22.53 -17.36 -1.39
CA GLY A 308 23.88 -17.30 -0.84
C GLY A 308 23.97 -16.70 0.57
N THR A 309 25.19 -16.31 0.97
CA THR A 309 25.48 -15.80 2.32
C THR A 309 26.47 -14.64 2.29
N MET A 310 26.40 -13.79 3.30
CA MET A 310 27.37 -12.71 3.52
C MET A 310 27.43 -12.29 4.99
N THR A 311 28.49 -11.58 5.35
CA THR A 311 28.59 -10.82 6.60
C THR A 311 28.39 -9.33 6.29
N LEU A 312 27.46 -8.69 7.00
CA LEU A 312 27.24 -7.24 6.99
C LEU A 312 27.96 -6.61 8.18
N GLU A 313 28.99 -5.82 7.89
CA GLU A 313 29.69 -4.99 8.86
C GLU A 313 29.15 -3.56 8.79
N GLY A 314 28.84 -2.96 9.94
CA GLY A 314 28.34 -1.58 10.04
C GLY A 314 29.04 -0.80 11.14
N GLU A 315 29.26 0.50 10.92
CA GLU A 315 29.94 1.38 11.88
C GLU A 315 29.31 1.32 13.28
N GLY A 316 30.11 0.94 14.28
CA GLY A 316 29.64 0.83 15.67
C GLY A 316 28.63 -0.30 15.91
N LYS A 317 28.57 -1.31 15.04
CA LYS A 317 27.74 -2.50 15.19
C LYS A 317 28.60 -3.75 15.16
N GLU A 318 28.16 -4.78 15.89
CA GLU A 318 28.70 -6.13 15.70
C GLU A 318 28.34 -6.64 14.29
N PRO A 319 29.21 -7.46 13.64
CA PRO A 319 28.93 -8.01 12.32
C PRO A 319 27.72 -8.97 12.32
N TYR A 320 26.94 -8.94 11.24
CA TYR A 320 25.77 -9.81 11.06
C TYR A 320 26.01 -10.80 9.92
N SER A 321 26.08 -12.09 10.22
CA SER A 321 25.98 -13.13 9.19
C SER A 321 24.53 -13.23 8.71
N LEU A 322 24.34 -13.14 7.40
CA LEU A 322 23.06 -13.10 6.71
C LEU A 322 22.92 -14.29 5.75
N VAL A 323 21.71 -14.82 5.68
CA VAL A 323 21.32 -15.98 4.85
C VAL A 323 20.03 -15.67 4.07
N PRO A 324 19.59 -16.53 3.12
CA PRO A 324 18.37 -16.29 2.36
C PRO A 324 17.15 -16.09 3.24
N GLY A 325 16.36 -15.06 2.94
CA GLY A 325 15.23 -14.63 3.76
C GLY A 325 15.56 -13.57 4.81
N ASP A 326 16.84 -13.26 5.05
CA ASP A 326 17.22 -12.13 5.89
C ASP A 326 17.04 -10.81 5.13
N ALA A 327 16.74 -9.74 5.86
CA ALA A 327 16.62 -8.40 5.30
C ALA A 327 17.36 -7.38 6.16
N PHE A 328 17.76 -6.26 5.56
CA PHE A 328 18.40 -5.19 6.29
C PHE A 328 18.16 -3.81 5.65
N VAL A 329 18.33 -2.77 6.45
CA VAL A 329 18.29 -1.37 6.04
C VAL A 329 19.57 -0.69 6.49
N ILE A 330 20.19 0.05 5.57
CA ILE A 330 21.36 0.89 5.87
C ILE A 330 20.88 2.36 5.88
N PRO A 331 21.10 3.11 6.98
CA PRO A 331 20.78 4.53 7.02
C PRO A 331 21.83 5.34 6.24
N PRO A 332 21.46 6.53 5.72
CA PRO A 332 22.39 7.37 4.98
C PRO A 332 23.64 7.72 5.80
N ASN A 333 24.77 7.84 5.10
CA ASN A 333 26.08 8.22 5.62
C ASN A 333 26.73 7.25 6.61
N MET A 334 26.10 6.12 6.93
CA MET A 334 26.70 5.09 7.78
C MET A 334 27.70 4.24 6.99
N LYS A 335 28.90 4.03 7.53
CA LYS A 335 29.89 3.16 6.89
C LYS A 335 29.47 1.71 7.01
N THR A 336 29.49 1.01 5.89
CA THR A 336 29.18 -0.41 5.83
C THR A 336 30.10 -1.13 4.86
N LYS A 337 30.27 -2.44 5.09
CA LYS A 337 31.06 -3.31 4.24
C LYS A 337 30.47 -4.71 4.20
N TYR A 338 30.50 -5.31 3.02
CA TYR A 338 30.08 -6.69 2.82
C TYR A 338 31.32 -7.60 2.81
N THR A 339 31.34 -8.61 3.67
CA THR A 339 32.44 -9.58 3.82
C THR A 339 31.91 -11.01 3.76
N ASP A 340 32.80 -12.01 3.71
CA ASP A 340 32.44 -13.44 3.65
C ASP A 340 31.36 -13.79 2.62
N ILE A 341 31.44 -13.14 1.46
CA ILE A 341 30.45 -13.22 0.38
C ILE A 341 30.59 -14.57 -0.34
N SER A 342 29.52 -15.36 -0.37
CA SER A 342 29.47 -16.57 -1.18
C SER A 342 29.40 -16.25 -2.69
N SER A 343 29.81 -17.20 -3.54
CA SER A 343 29.84 -17.02 -4.99
C SER A 343 28.44 -16.89 -5.63
N ASP A 344 27.42 -17.40 -4.94
CA ASP A 344 26.02 -17.45 -5.34
C ASP A 344 25.16 -16.36 -4.67
N LEU A 345 25.77 -15.43 -3.92
CA LEU A 345 25.04 -14.34 -3.27
C LEU A 345 24.23 -13.53 -4.28
N GLU A 346 22.91 -13.46 -4.06
CA GLU A 346 21.99 -12.54 -4.73
C GLU A 346 21.19 -11.73 -3.71
N LEU A 347 21.07 -10.42 -3.94
CA LEU A 347 20.33 -9.47 -3.13
C LEU A 347 19.28 -8.76 -3.99
N LEU A 348 18.09 -8.55 -3.45
CA LEU A 348 17.17 -7.53 -3.92
C LEU A 348 17.46 -6.24 -3.16
N GLU A 349 17.83 -5.18 -3.86
CA GLU A 349 18.03 -3.85 -3.27
C GLU A 349 16.96 -2.88 -3.75
N VAL A 350 16.39 -2.13 -2.80
CA VAL A 350 15.39 -1.10 -3.05
C VAL A 350 15.86 0.20 -2.41
N SER A 351 15.95 1.27 -3.20
CA SER A 351 16.35 2.59 -2.74
C SER A 351 15.23 3.60 -2.88
N LEU A 352 15.05 4.48 -1.89
CA LEU A 352 14.22 5.67 -2.00
C LEU A 352 15.04 6.88 -1.54
N PRO A 353 15.24 7.91 -2.40
CA PRO A 353 14.87 7.96 -3.82
C PRO A 353 15.63 6.94 -4.68
N GLY A 354 15.19 6.79 -5.94
CA GLY A 354 15.80 5.87 -6.91
C GLY A 354 17.13 6.33 -7.50
N LYS A 355 17.59 7.53 -7.15
CA LYS A 355 18.94 8.04 -7.45
C LYS A 355 19.56 8.57 -6.18
N PHE A 356 20.77 8.11 -5.90
CA PHE A 356 21.54 8.51 -4.73
C PHE A 356 23.02 8.29 -5.01
N ASP A 357 23.87 8.89 -4.19
CA ASP A 357 25.31 8.78 -4.29
C ASP A 357 25.82 7.66 -3.39
N THR A 358 26.87 6.97 -3.84
CA THR A 358 27.63 6.01 -3.06
C THR A 358 29.08 6.46 -3.02
N HIS A 359 29.66 6.55 -1.82
CA HIS A 359 31.03 7.00 -1.61
C HIS A 359 31.86 5.81 -1.12
N LEU A 360 32.90 5.45 -1.87
CA LEU A 360 33.85 4.42 -1.47
C LEU A 360 34.86 4.99 -0.48
N ILE A 361 35.21 4.20 0.53
CA ILE A 361 36.21 4.55 1.54
C ILE A 361 37.56 3.93 1.19
#